data_AF-A0A7V4H2B2-F1
#
_entry.id   AF-A0A7V4H2B2-F1
#
_cell.length_a   1.000
_cell.length_b   1.000
_cell.length_c   1.000
_cell.angle_alpha   90.00
_cell.angle_beta   90.00
_cell.angle_gamma   90.00
#
_symmetry.space_group_name_H-M   'P 1'
#
loop_
_entity.id
_entity.type
_entity.pdbx_description
1 polymer ?
#
loop_
_entity_poly.entity_id
_entity_poly.type
_entity_poly.pdbx_seq_one_letter_code
_entity_poly.pdbx_strand_id
1 'polypeptide(L)'
;GGPRGDAAGDPARAVTTTVNNASLRTGTGGAGYSAIGGGYMYPAVVILSNNATWTDSGTLTVGAGWDGVVNYQGKLLMNQSTYVGQELTIGSLVAVHNGPGYVEVANNSTMVLSNGYALVSDKDYNGYTNTLVLNGSTIKLGKVGANGALTNRGIMRASGTITGLGASPGLVRSEGLLVVGNSIGTLTLSNLNLEVAAGTRTEWEFSDTALDQILINGGSATVLGSNTFTLAAGSAPLVPGLKWGLGTYDFIVGSNITWNPQYENLVSLLTASGLVQNIDYQFGVVDLGGYQALRLEFIPEPSTVLLLVGGGLLLWRVRRKS
;
A
#
# COMPACT_ATOMS: atom_id res chain seq x y z
N GLY A 1 10.91 -46.39 -39.21
CA GLY A 1 11.54 -46.02 -37.95
C GLY A 1 12.82 -45.27 -38.25
N GLY A 2 12.81 -43.95 -38.04
CA GLY A 2 14.01 -43.13 -37.94
C GLY A 2 14.05 -42.56 -36.52
N PRO A 3 15.23 -42.42 -35.89
CA PRO A 3 15.31 -42.04 -34.49
C PRO A 3 14.79 -40.61 -34.31
N ARG A 4 13.77 -40.45 -33.46
CA ARG A 4 13.45 -39.17 -32.85
C ARG A 4 14.68 -38.78 -32.05
N GLY A 5 15.39 -37.75 -32.48
CA GLY A 5 16.39 -37.09 -31.65
C GLY A 5 15.64 -36.52 -30.45
N ASP A 6 15.91 -37.07 -29.27
CA ASP A 6 15.52 -36.48 -28.02
C ASP A 6 16.13 -35.08 -27.96
N ALA A 7 15.30 -34.06 -28.14
CA ALA A 7 15.65 -32.69 -27.83
C ALA A 7 15.90 -32.65 -26.33
N ALA A 8 17.17 -32.78 -25.95
CA ALA A 8 17.65 -32.52 -24.61
C ALA A 8 17.10 -31.15 -24.18
N GLY A 9 16.29 -31.15 -23.12
CA GLY A 9 15.63 -29.97 -22.59
C GLY A 9 16.66 -28.88 -22.28
N ASP A 10 16.52 -27.76 -22.97
CA ASP A 10 17.21 -26.53 -22.61
C ASP A 10 16.63 -26.05 -21.27
N PRO A 11 17.43 -25.96 -20.18
CA PRO A 11 16.92 -25.50 -18.89
C PRO A 11 16.38 -24.08 -19.02
N ALA A 12 15.15 -23.86 -18.55
CA ALA A 12 14.44 -22.59 -18.63
C ALA A 12 15.32 -21.38 -18.29
N ARG A 13 15.66 -20.55 -19.29
CA ARG A 13 16.60 -19.45 -19.13
C ARG A 13 15.84 -18.14 -18.90
N ALA A 14 15.71 -17.72 -17.65
CA ALA A 14 15.13 -16.42 -17.30
C ALA A 14 15.80 -15.26 -18.07
N VAL A 15 15.01 -14.34 -18.63
CA VAL A 15 15.55 -13.12 -19.26
C VAL A 15 15.74 -12.08 -18.16
N THR A 16 16.99 -11.86 -17.77
CA THR A 16 17.34 -10.86 -16.75
C THR A 16 18.02 -9.67 -17.41
N THR A 17 17.42 -8.49 -17.24
CA THR A 17 18.03 -7.20 -17.60
C THR A 17 18.51 -6.52 -16.32
N THR A 18 19.79 -6.19 -16.26
CA THR A 18 20.39 -5.52 -15.10
C THR A 18 21.03 -4.20 -15.53
N VAL A 19 20.67 -3.12 -14.86
CA VAL A 19 21.27 -1.79 -15.04
C VAL A 19 21.90 -1.38 -13.72
N ASN A 20 23.22 -1.18 -13.70
CA ASN A 20 24.02 -0.96 -12.49
C ASN A 20 24.98 0.23 -12.64
N ASN A 21 25.44 0.77 -11.51
CA ASN A 21 26.63 1.62 -11.39
C ASN A 21 26.54 2.98 -12.10
N ALA A 22 25.57 3.82 -11.70
CA ALA A 22 25.33 5.15 -12.29
C ALA A 22 25.16 5.16 -13.83
N SER A 23 24.91 4.00 -14.45
CA SER A 23 24.68 3.92 -15.89
C SER A 23 23.34 4.56 -16.22
N LEU A 24 23.37 5.48 -17.19
CA LEU A 24 22.19 6.01 -17.84
C LEU A 24 21.83 5.07 -18.99
N ARG A 25 20.66 4.45 -18.92
CA ARG A 25 20.08 3.74 -20.06
C ARG A 25 18.96 4.56 -20.66
N THR A 26 19.00 4.78 -21.96
CA THR A 26 17.90 5.38 -22.74
C THR A 26 17.33 4.32 -23.69
N GLY A 27 16.07 3.96 -23.51
CA GLY A 27 15.31 3.18 -24.49
C GLY A 27 14.58 4.10 -25.47
N THR A 28 14.69 3.84 -26.77
CA THR A 28 13.87 4.50 -27.81
C THR A 28 13.03 3.44 -28.51
N GLY A 29 11.70 3.51 -28.40
CA GLY A 29 10.82 2.69 -29.24
C GLY A 29 9.36 2.68 -28.80
N GLY A 30 8.47 3.10 -29.69
CA GLY A 30 7.04 2.82 -29.58
C GLY A 30 6.81 1.30 -29.52
N ALA A 31 5.85 0.89 -28.69
CA ALA A 31 5.57 -0.51 -28.33
C ALA A 31 6.73 -1.23 -27.61
N GLY A 32 6.83 -0.98 -26.30
CA GLY A 32 7.44 -1.89 -25.33
C GLY A 32 8.96 -2.02 -25.45
N TYR A 33 9.69 -1.48 -24.47
CA TYR A 33 10.85 -2.23 -24.01
C TYR A 33 10.32 -3.49 -23.34
N SER A 34 10.00 -4.49 -24.15
CA SER A 34 9.69 -5.80 -23.64
C SER A 34 10.98 -6.56 -23.52
N ALA A 35 11.21 -7.19 -22.37
CA ALA A 35 12.00 -8.40 -22.36
C ALA A 35 11.24 -9.51 -23.10
N ILE A 36 10.93 -9.31 -24.39
CA ILE A 36 10.43 -10.36 -25.30
C ILE A 36 11.64 -11.24 -25.61
N GLY A 37 11.69 -12.40 -24.96
CA GLY A 37 12.40 -13.53 -25.55
C GLY A 37 11.65 -13.90 -26.83
N GLY A 38 12.27 -13.69 -27.99
CA GLY A 38 11.75 -14.23 -29.24
C GLY A 38 11.81 -15.75 -29.20
N GLY A 39 10.65 -16.40 -29.29
CA GLY A 39 10.50 -17.86 -29.27
C GLY A 39 10.66 -18.45 -27.87
N TYR A 40 9.57 -19.00 -27.32
CA TYR A 40 9.51 -19.73 -26.05
C TYR A 40 9.83 -18.90 -24.78
N MET A 41 8.77 -18.29 -24.24
CA MET A 41 8.43 -18.01 -22.83
C MET A 41 9.50 -18.16 -21.72
N TYR A 42 9.88 -17.05 -21.07
CA TYR A 42 10.70 -17.04 -19.85
C TYR A 42 10.25 -15.97 -18.85
N PRO A 43 10.45 -16.16 -17.53
CA PRO A 43 10.28 -15.09 -16.54
C PRO A 43 11.21 -13.92 -16.89
N ALA A 44 10.65 -12.71 -16.88
CA ALA A 44 11.37 -11.47 -17.16
C ALA A 44 11.67 -10.74 -15.86
N VAL A 45 12.95 -10.46 -15.62
CA VAL A 45 13.40 -9.72 -14.42
C VAL A 45 14.18 -8.49 -14.87
N VAL A 46 13.76 -7.33 -14.39
CA VAL A 46 14.50 -6.08 -14.48
C VAL A 46 15.05 -5.76 -13.09
N ILE A 47 16.35 -5.50 -13.02
CA ILE A 47 17.02 -5.05 -11.80
C ILE A 47 17.68 -3.70 -12.07
N LEU A 48 17.28 -2.68 -11.31
CA LEU A 48 17.94 -1.39 -11.22
C LEU A 48 18.62 -1.30 -9.86
N SER A 49 19.95 -1.21 -9.84
CA SER A 49 20.70 -1.17 -8.59
C SER A 49 21.90 -0.22 -8.64
N ASN A 50 22.42 0.13 -7.46
CA ASN A 50 23.65 0.92 -7.30
C ASN A 50 23.60 2.27 -8.03
N ASN A 51 22.61 3.10 -7.68
CA ASN A 51 22.41 4.45 -8.25
C ASN A 51 22.17 4.45 -9.77
N ALA A 52 21.62 3.38 -10.32
CA ALA A 52 21.28 3.32 -11.74
C ALA A 52 20.14 4.29 -12.09
N THR A 53 20.20 4.87 -13.28
CA THR A 53 19.09 5.64 -13.85
C THR A 53 18.66 5.02 -15.18
N TRP A 54 17.41 4.57 -15.26
CA TRP A 54 16.83 4.13 -16.53
C TRP A 54 15.72 5.09 -16.96
N THR A 55 15.87 5.66 -18.15
CA THR A 55 14.82 6.42 -18.84
C THR A 55 14.27 5.63 -20.03
N ASP A 56 12.95 5.50 -20.09
CA ASP A 56 12.21 4.95 -21.22
C ASP A 56 11.22 5.98 -21.76
N SER A 57 11.12 6.08 -23.07
CA SER A 57 10.17 6.96 -23.75
C SER A 57 8.87 6.25 -24.11
N GLY A 58 8.62 5.04 -23.61
CA GLY A 58 7.41 4.26 -23.91
C GLY A 58 6.77 3.64 -22.67
N THR A 59 5.89 2.66 -22.91
CA THR A 59 5.36 1.76 -21.89
C THR A 59 6.41 0.68 -21.63
N LEU A 60 6.88 0.58 -20.38
CA LEU A 60 7.69 -0.56 -19.95
C LEU A 60 6.74 -1.71 -19.61
N THR A 61 6.91 -2.82 -20.33
CA THR A 61 6.18 -4.06 -20.08
C THR A 61 7.15 -5.14 -19.64
N VAL A 62 7.02 -5.60 -18.40
CA VAL A 62 7.85 -6.69 -17.87
C VAL A 62 7.01 -7.97 -17.80
N GLY A 63 7.36 -8.95 -18.63
CA GLY A 63 6.70 -10.26 -18.65
C GLY A 63 5.62 -10.46 -19.72
N ALA A 64 5.57 -9.66 -20.79
CA ALA A 64 4.63 -9.87 -21.89
C ALA A 64 5.21 -10.76 -23.00
N GLY A 65 4.49 -11.85 -23.33
CA GLY A 65 4.72 -12.67 -24.52
C GLY A 65 3.40 -12.94 -25.26
N TRP A 66 3.52 -13.30 -26.54
CA TRP A 66 2.40 -13.46 -27.48
C TRP A 66 2.44 -14.87 -28.09
N ASP A 67 2.27 -15.93 -27.29
CA ASP A 67 2.04 -17.26 -27.88
C ASP A 67 1.46 -18.28 -26.90
N GLY A 68 0.12 -18.40 -26.85
CA GLY A 68 -0.66 -19.64 -26.64
C GLY A 68 -0.47 -20.53 -25.41
N VAL A 69 0.61 -20.44 -24.63
CA VAL A 69 1.01 -21.36 -23.55
C VAL A 69 1.56 -20.58 -22.33
N VAL A 70 1.64 -21.24 -21.17
CA VAL A 70 1.30 -20.82 -19.79
C VAL A 70 2.40 -20.14 -18.91
N ASN A 71 1.98 -19.21 -18.02
CA ASN A 71 2.68 -18.54 -16.88
C ASN A 71 3.65 -17.40 -17.21
N TYR A 72 3.13 -16.17 -17.18
CA TYR A 72 3.88 -14.93 -17.40
C TYR A 72 4.36 -14.33 -16.08
N GLN A 73 5.66 -14.36 -15.78
CA GLN A 73 6.20 -13.74 -14.55
C GLN A 73 7.03 -12.52 -14.89
N GLY A 74 6.60 -11.35 -14.42
CA GLY A 74 7.34 -10.10 -14.55
C GLY A 74 7.84 -9.63 -13.20
N LYS A 75 9.12 -9.25 -13.10
CA LYS A 75 9.69 -8.65 -11.89
C LYS A 75 10.45 -7.37 -12.21
N LEU A 76 10.16 -6.29 -11.49
CA LEU A 76 10.97 -5.07 -11.47
C LEU A 76 11.47 -4.86 -10.04
N LEU A 77 12.79 -4.86 -9.87
CA LEU A 77 13.47 -4.65 -8.60
C LEU A 77 14.26 -3.35 -8.69
N MET A 78 13.96 -2.38 -7.84
CA MET A 78 14.67 -1.11 -7.75
C MET A 78 15.27 -0.94 -6.37
N ASN A 79 16.59 -0.74 -6.32
CA ASN A 79 17.33 -0.53 -5.09
C ASN A 79 18.27 0.67 -5.25
N GLN A 80 18.05 1.73 -4.47
CA GLN A 80 18.79 3.01 -4.57
C GLN A 80 18.92 3.46 -6.03
N SER A 81 17.83 3.47 -6.79
CA SER A 81 17.86 3.69 -8.25
C SER A 81 16.68 4.52 -8.73
N THR A 82 16.81 5.07 -9.94
CA THR A 82 15.77 5.89 -10.57
C THR A 82 15.25 5.23 -11.85
N TYR A 83 13.93 5.13 -11.98
CA TYR A 83 13.25 4.78 -13.23
C TYR A 83 12.36 5.94 -13.67
N VAL A 84 12.44 6.32 -14.95
CA VAL A 84 11.61 7.35 -15.58
C VAL A 84 11.02 6.77 -16.85
N GLY A 85 9.71 6.51 -16.86
CA GLY A 85 8.99 5.95 -18.01
C GLY A 85 7.69 6.69 -18.27
N GLN A 86 6.97 6.31 -19.34
CA GLN A 86 5.60 6.80 -19.53
C GLN A 86 4.59 5.98 -18.73
N GLU A 87 4.65 4.67 -18.87
CA GLU A 87 3.72 3.72 -18.27
C GLU A 87 4.49 2.49 -17.80
N LEU A 88 3.94 1.80 -16.80
CA LEU A 88 4.46 0.55 -16.29
C LEU A 88 3.35 -0.50 -16.30
N THR A 89 3.63 -1.62 -16.95
CA THR A 89 2.82 -2.83 -16.80
C THR A 89 3.71 -4.01 -16.44
N ILE A 90 3.34 -4.72 -15.38
CA ILE A 90 4.06 -5.92 -14.94
C ILE A 90 3.08 -7.07 -14.79
N GLY A 91 3.39 -8.20 -15.43
CA GLY A 91 2.49 -9.34 -15.60
C GLY A 91 1.89 -9.40 -17.01
N SER A 92 0.76 -10.11 -17.17
CA SER A 92 0.10 -10.31 -18.46
C SER A 92 -0.99 -9.27 -18.76
N LEU A 93 -1.03 -8.77 -20.00
CA LEU A 93 -2.07 -7.87 -20.54
C LEU A 93 -3.13 -8.58 -21.40
N VAL A 94 -2.90 -9.84 -21.79
CA VAL A 94 -3.72 -10.51 -22.79
C VAL A 94 -4.76 -11.40 -22.12
N ALA A 95 -6.02 -11.29 -22.56
CA ALA A 95 -7.21 -11.86 -21.91
C ALA A 95 -7.21 -13.39 -21.67
N VAL A 96 -6.26 -14.13 -22.26
CA VAL A 96 -6.14 -15.60 -22.23
C VAL A 96 -4.93 -16.12 -21.47
N HIS A 97 -4.15 -15.22 -20.85
CA HIS A 97 -2.81 -15.53 -20.36
C HIS A 97 -2.58 -14.92 -18.98
N ASN A 98 -2.08 -15.75 -18.06
CA ASN A 98 -2.00 -15.42 -16.64
C ASN A 98 -0.56 -15.50 -16.12
N GLY A 99 -0.22 -14.61 -15.20
CA GLY A 99 0.91 -14.83 -14.31
C GLY A 99 1.31 -13.58 -13.51
N PRO A 100 2.03 -13.79 -12.39
CA PRO A 100 2.24 -12.76 -11.38
C PRO A 100 3.18 -11.66 -11.84
N GLY A 101 2.79 -10.42 -11.53
CA GLY A 101 3.69 -9.28 -11.50
C GLY A 101 4.27 -9.01 -10.11
N TYR A 102 5.56 -8.71 -10.05
CA TYR A 102 6.24 -8.26 -8.84
C TYR A 102 6.97 -6.94 -9.09
N VAL A 103 6.70 -5.93 -8.26
CA VAL A 103 7.37 -4.64 -8.31
C VAL A 103 7.88 -4.33 -6.92
N GLU A 104 9.16 -4.05 -6.80
CA GLU A 104 9.76 -3.55 -5.56
C GLU A 104 10.50 -2.25 -5.85
N VAL A 105 10.09 -1.19 -5.13
CA VAL A 105 10.76 0.10 -5.13
C VAL A 105 11.25 0.35 -3.70
N ALA A 106 12.55 0.15 -3.50
CA ALA A 106 13.16 0.12 -2.17
C ALA A 106 14.39 1.02 -2.05
N ASN A 107 14.77 1.28 -0.79
CA ASN A 107 16.00 1.99 -0.41
C ASN A 107 16.12 3.36 -1.10
N ASN A 108 15.15 4.24 -0.87
CA ASN A 108 15.10 5.60 -1.46
C ASN A 108 15.10 5.62 -3.00
N SER A 109 14.63 4.54 -3.64
CA SER A 109 14.46 4.54 -5.09
C SER A 109 13.34 5.50 -5.51
N THR A 110 13.42 5.99 -6.74
CA THR A 110 12.38 6.86 -7.33
C THR A 110 11.89 6.30 -8.65
N MET A 111 10.58 6.03 -8.74
CA MET A 111 9.90 5.67 -9.98
C MET A 111 9.03 6.84 -10.46
N VAL A 112 9.16 7.25 -11.71
CA VAL A 112 8.37 8.31 -12.34
C VAL A 112 7.66 7.76 -13.57
N LEU A 113 6.33 7.88 -13.62
CA LEU A 113 5.49 7.40 -14.72
C LEU A 113 4.72 8.59 -15.30
N SER A 114 5.12 9.10 -16.46
CA SER A 114 4.62 10.38 -16.99
C SER A 114 3.23 10.34 -17.62
N ASN A 115 2.78 9.20 -18.16
CA ASN A 115 1.36 9.00 -18.47
C ASN A 115 0.61 8.46 -17.25
N GLY A 116 1.33 8.17 -16.17
CA GLY A 116 0.78 7.96 -14.84
C GLY A 116 0.13 6.61 -14.62
N TYR A 117 0.23 5.68 -15.57
CA TYR A 117 -0.38 4.37 -15.42
C TYR A 117 0.62 3.34 -14.90
N ALA A 118 0.32 2.78 -13.72
CA ALA A 118 0.97 1.59 -13.18
C ALA A 118 -0.07 0.50 -12.99
N LEU A 119 0.08 -0.61 -13.72
CA LEU A 119 -0.71 -1.82 -13.53
C LEU A 119 0.19 -2.97 -13.08
N VAL A 120 -0.10 -3.51 -11.91
CA VAL A 120 0.48 -4.78 -11.44
C VAL A 120 -0.67 -5.78 -11.42
N SER A 121 -0.78 -6.58 -12.49
CA SER A 121 -1.99 -7.38 -12.77
C SER A 121 -1.70 -8.82 -13.19
N ASP A 122 -2.60 -9.68 -12.73
CA ASP A 122 -3.03 -10.94 -13.33
C ASP A 122 -4.56 -10.83 -13.45
N LYS A 123 -5.15 -11.48 -14.45
CA LYS A 123 -6.60 -11.74 -14.44
C LYS A 123 -6.76 -12.95 -13.52
N ASP A 124 -7.69 -12.92 -12.55
CA ASP A 124 -7.86 -13.82 -11.38
C ASP A 124 -7.98 -15.36 -11.63
N TYR A 125 -7.44 -15.90 -12.71
CA TYR A 125 -7.76 -17.24 -13.16
C TYR A 125 -6.95 -18.36 -12.50
N ASN A 126 -5.78 -18.12 -11.88
CA ASN A 126 -4.86 -19.20 -11.48
C ASN A 126 -4.18 -19.09 -10.09
N GLY A 127 -4.67 -18.26 -9.16
CA GLY A 127 -4.13 -18.23 -7.78
C GLY A 127 -2.71 -17.65 -7.63
N TYR A 128 -2.23 -16.88 -8.60
CA TYR A 128 -0.97 -16.14 -8.49
C TYR A 128 -1.20 -14.75 -7.88
N THR A 129 -0.26 -14.30 -7.06
CA THR A 129 -0.39 -13.03 -6.33
C THR A 129 0.51 -11.94 -6.92
N ASN A 130 -0.11 -10.91 -7.48
CA ASN A 130 0.57 -9.67 -7.85
C ASN A 130 1.09 -8.98 -6.60
N THR A 131 2.31 -8.48 -6.61
CA THR A 131 2.86 -7.79 -5.45
C THR A 131 3.51 -6.48 -5.84
N LEU A 132 3.05 -5.39 -5.24
CA LEU A 132 3.74 -4.11 -5.22
C LEU A 132 4.30 -3.90 -3.81
N VAL A 133 5.62 -3.72 -3.72
CA VAL A 133 6.32 -3.32 -2.50
C VAL A 133 6.89 -1.93 -2.71
N LEU A 134 6.44 -0.97 -1.89
CA LEU A 134 7.07 0.34 -1.75
C LEU A 134 7.68 0.39 -0.35
N ASN A 135 9.00 0.52 -0.25
CA ASN A 135 9.69 0.51 1.03
C ASN A 135 10.57 1.76 1.18
N GLY A 136 10.05 2.75 1.93
CA GLY A 136 10.73 4.02 2.17
C GLY A 136 11.14 4.74 0.89
N SER A 137 10.35 4.62 -0.17
CA SER A 137 10.71 5.06 -1.53
C SER A 137 9.62 5.93 -2.14
N THR A 138 9.87 6.46 -3.34
CA THR A 138 8.96 7.40 -4.02
C THR A 138 8.44 6.86 -5.35
N ILE A 139 7.12 6.92 -5.56
CA ILE A 139 6.48 6.77 -6.88
C ILE A 139 5.81 8.09 -7.27
N LYS A 140 6.03 8.56 -8.51
CA LYS A 140 5.38 9.74 -9.07
C LYS A 140 4.52 9.34 -10.27
N LEU A 141 3.25 9.73 -10.26
CA LEU A 141 2.24 9.32 -11.24
C LEU A 141 1.69 10.53 -11.99
N GLY A 142 1.72 10.48 -13.31
CA GLY A 142 1.10 11.45 -14.21
C GLY A 142 2.07 12.51 -14.69
N LYS A 143 1.50 13.54 -15.33
CA LYS A 143 2.22 14.74 -15.79
C LYS A 143 1.28 15.93 -15.70
N VAL A 144 1.82 17.13 -15.91
CA VAL A 144 1.00 18.34 -16.01
C VAL A 144 -0.10 18.12 -17.07
N GLY A 145 -1.36 18.26 -16.64
CA GLY A 145 -2.54 18.06 -17.50
C GLY A 145 -3.08 16.62 -17.60
N ALA A 146 -2.44 15.62 -16.98
CA ALA A 146 -2.95 14.24 -16.93
C ALA A 146 -2.75 13.61 -15.55
N ASN A 147 -3.84 13.21 -14.91
CA ASN A 147 -3.80 12.56 -13.61
C ASN A 147 -3.23 11.15 -13.74
N GLY A 148 -2.42 10.73 -12.78
CA GLY A 148 -1.92 9.36 -12.73
C GLY A 148 -2.85 8.41 -12.00
N ALA A 149 -2.75 7.12 -12.32
CA ALA A 149 -3.45 6.02 -11.68
C ALA A 149 -2.50 4.84 -11.43
N LEU A 150 -2.47 4.35 -10.19
CA LEU A 150 -1.83 3.09 -9.83
C LEU A 150 -2.90 2.12 -9.35
N THR A 151 -2.98 0.97 -10.00
CA THR A 151 -3.88 -0.11 -9.58
C THR A 151 -3.08 -1.37 -9.29
N ASN A 152 -3.23 -1.90 -8.08
CA ASN A 152 -2.65 -3.19 -7.68
C ASN A 152 -3.77 -4.18 -7.36
N ARG A 153 -3.78 -5.31 -8.07
CA ARG A 153 -4.82 -6.35 -7.93
C ARG A 153 -4.50 -7.45 -6.93
N GLY A 154 -3.26 -7.51 -6.44
CA GLY A 154 -2.85 -8.48 -5.44
C GLY A 154 -2.48 -7.80 -4.12
N ILE A 155 -1.28 -8.07 -3.62
CA ILE A 155 -0.74 -7.47 -2.39
C ILE A 155 -0.07 -6.14 -2.71
N MET A 156 -0.50 -5.07 -2.07
CA MET A 156 0.22 -3.81 -1.98
C MET A 156 0.76 -3.69 -0.55
N ARG A 157 2.08 -3.70 -0.41
CA ARG A 157 2.81 -3.40 0.83
C ARG A 157 3.50 -2.06 0.64
N ALA A 158 3.07 -1.02 1.34
CA ALA A 158 3.55 0.32 1.03
C ALA A 158 3.91 1.16 2.27
N SER A 159 5.17 1.60 2.32
CA SER A 159 5.67 2.71 3.13
C SER A 159 6.49 3.66 2.26
N GLY A 160 6.38 4.97 2.51
CA GLY A 160 7.03 6.00 1.69
C GLY A 160 6.01 6.95 1.06
N THR A 161 6.29 7.39 -0.17
CA THR A 161 5.49 8.46 -0.81
C THR A 161 5.03 8.08 -2.21
N ILE A 162 3.76 8.30 -2.49
CA ILE A 162 3.20 8.30 -3.85
C ILE A 162 2.66 9.69 -4.14
N THR A 163 3.04 10.28 -5.27
CA THR A 163 2.67 11.65 -5.64
C THR A 163 2.00 11.71 -7.00
N GLY A 164 0.82 12.31 -7.08
CA GLY A 164 0.18 12.69 -8.33
C GLY A 164 0.77 14.00 -8.87
N LEU A 165 1.28 13.97 -10.10
CA LEU A 165 1.84 15.14 -10.78
C LEU A 165 0.81 15.91 -11.62
N GLY A 166 -0.42 15.40 -11.70
CA GLY A 166 -1.54 16.03 -12.40
C GLY A 166 -2.03 17.31 -11.72
N ALA A 167 -2.81 18.11 -12.43
CA ALA A 167 -3.43 19.30 -11.85
C ALA A 167 -4.60 18.95 -10.91
N SER A 168 -5.17 17.75 -11.05
CA SER A 168 -6.20 17.20 -10.17
C SER A 168 -5.69 15.92 -9.50
N PRO A 169 -6.34 15.48 -8.40
CA PRO A 169 -5.93 14.26 -7.73
C PRO A 169 -5.98 13.05 -8.66
N GLY A 170 -4.91 12.26 -8.65
CA GLY A 170 -4.87 10.95 -9.29
C GLY A 170 -5.53 9.86 -8.47
N LEU A 171 -5.25 8.60 -8.79
CA LEU A 171 -5.81 7.43 -8.12
C LEU A 171 -4.72 6.45 -7.66
N VAL A 172 -4.84 5.98 -6.43
CA VAL A 172 -4.18 4.76 -5.94
C VAL A 172 -5.27 3.80 -5.53
N ARG A 173 -5.33 2.65 -6.20
CA ARG A 173 -6.37 1.64 -6.01
C ARG A 173 -5.78 0.29 -5.63
N SER A 174 -6.28 -0.28 -4.55
CA SER A 174 -6.01 -1.66 -4.14
C SER A 174 -7.26 -2.50 -4.36
N GLU A 175 -7.12 -3.64 -5.04
CA GLU A 175 -8.22 -4.58 -5.28
C GLU A 175 -8.03 -5.93 -4.55
N GLY A 176 -6.84 -6.21 -3.98
CA GLY A 176 -6.52 -7.48 -3.29
C GLY A 176 -6.27 -7.34 -1.78
N LEU A 177 -5.01 -7.16 -1.40
CA LEU A 177 -4.58 -6.90 -0.02
C LEU A 177 -3.82 -5.58 0.03
N LEU A 178 -4.18 -4.69 0.95
CA LEU A 178 -3.39 -3.51 1.32
C LEU A 178 -2.76 -3.74 2.70
N VAL A 179 -1.44 -3.57 2.79
CA VAL A 179 -0.69 -3.52 4.04
C VAL A 179 0.10 -2.22 4.04
N VAL A 180 -0.02 -1.46 5.11
CA VAL A 180 0.80 -0.26 5.30
C VAL A 180 2.10 -0.70 5.97
N GLY A 181 3.24 -0.41 5.36
CA GLY A 181 4.54 -0.80 5.91
C GLY A 181 4.85 -2.30 5.97
N ASN A 182 5.78 -2.63 6.87
CA ASN A 182 6.27 -3.98 7.14
C ASN A 182 6.43 -4.11 8.66
N SER A 183 5.30 -4.31 9.35
CA SER A 183 4.96 -3.79 10.69
C SER A 183 4.47 -2.34 10.60
N ILE A 184 4.68 -1.51 11.61
CA ILE A 184 4.19 -0.13 11.63
C ILE A 184 4.89 0.74 10.58
N GLY A 185 4.11 1.31 9.65
CA GLY A 185 4.62 2.18 8.61
C GLY A 185 3.72 3.38 8.30
N THR A 186 4.26 4.29 7.49
CA THR A 186 3.50 5.43 6.96
C THR A 186 3.51 5.42 5.44
N LEU A 187 2.33 5.44 4.83
CA LEU A 187 2.13 5.71 3.41
C LEU A 187 1.64 7.15 3.24
N THR A 188 2.43 7.98 2.58
CA THR A 188 2.04 9.34 2.21
C THR A 188 1.56 9.38 0.77
N LEU A 189 0.32 9.83 0.57
CA LEU A 189 -0.28 10.12 -0.72
C LEU A 189 -0.39 11.63 -0.88
N SER A 190 0.15 12.18 -1.97
CA SER A 190 0.05 13.62 -2.26
C SER A 190 -0.61 13.82 -3.61
N ASN A 191 -1.69 14.61 -3.63
CA ASN A 191 -2.52 14.87 -4.81
C ASN A 191 -3.05 13.58 -5.45
N LEU A 192 -3.56 12.68 -4.61
CA LEU A 192 -4.08 11.36 -5.00
C LEU A 192 -5.28 10.99 -4.14
N ASN A 193 -6.25 10.33 -4.75
CA ASN A 193 -7.32 9.66 -4.07
C ASN A 193 -6.93 8.21 -3.79
N LEU A 194 -7.22 7.71 -2.58
CA LEU A 194 -7.13 6.31 -2.23
C LEU A 194 -8.48 5.63 -2.44
N GLU A 195 -8.48 4.50 -3.15
CA GLU A 195 -9.61 3.60 -3.24
C GLU A 195 -9.21 2.19 -2.81
N VAL A 196 -9.77 1.71 -1.70
CA VAL A 196 -9.73 0.30 -1.33
C VAL A 196 -11.05 -0.31 -1.76
N ALA A 197 -11.01 -1.13 -2.80
CA ALA A 197 -12.21 -1.67 -3.42
C ALA A 197 -12.97 -2.61 -2.48
N ALA A 198 -14.26 -2.85 -2.77
CA ALA A 198 -15.01 -3.89 -2.09
C ALA A 198 -14.38 -5.27 -2.37
N GLY A 199 -14.41 -6.18 -1.39
CA GLY A 199 -13.74 -7.48 -1.49
C GLY A 199 -12.23 -7.45 -1.21
N THR A 200 -11.61 -6.26 -1.11
CA THR A 200 -10.21 -6.09 -0.71
C THR A 200 -10.05 -6.25 0.80
N ARG A 201 -8.91 -6.77 1.26
CA ARG A 201 -8.53 -6.78 2.69
C ARG A 201 -7.50 -5.68 2.96
N THR A 202 -7.64 -4.97 4.08
CA THR A 202 -6.61 -4.07 4.59
C THR A 202 -6.15 -4.56 5.95
N GLU A 203 -4.83 -4.65 6.15
CA GLU A 203 -4.21 -4.98 7.43
C GLU A 203 -3.67 -3.70 8.08
N TRP A 204 -4.00 -3.52 9.36
CA TRP A 204 -3.59 -2.40 10.20
C TRP A 204 -2.88 -2.94 11.44
N GLU A 205 -1.69 -2.44 11.71
CA GLU A 205 -0.91 -2.73 12.90
C GLU A 205 -0.80 -1.46 13.76
N PHE A 206 -0.98 -1.59 15.08
CA PHE A 206 -0.83 -0.48 16.00
C PHE A 206 -0.31 -0.93 17.36
N SER A 207 0.27 0.01 18.10
CA SER A 207 0.84 -0.17 19.44
C SER A 207 0.48 1.03 20.32
N ASP A 208 1.00 1.07 21.54
CA ASP A 208 0.85 2.20 22.47
C ASP A 208 1.66 3.45 22.07
N THR A 209 2.57 3.32 21.11
CA THR A 209 3.51 4.39 20.73
C THR A 209 3.57 4.67 19.23
N ALA A 210 2.99 3.81 18.39
CA ALA A 210 3.04 3.95 16.94
C ALA A 210 1.87 3.19 16.28
N LEU A 211 1.52 3.59 15.05
CA LEU A 211 0.47 2.93 14.26
C LEU A 211 0.77 2.97 12.76
N ASP A 212 0.16 2.04 12.02
CA ASP A 212 0.05 2.11 10.58
C ASP A 212 -0.79 3.31 10.15
N GLN A 213 -0.20 4.17 9.32
CA GLN A 213 -0.82 5.43 8.96
C GLN A 213 -0.80 5.68 7.46
N ILE A 214 -1.94 6.14 6.94
CA ILE A 214 -2.06 6.69 5.59
C ILE A 214 -2.32 8.20 5.70
N LEU A 215 -1.39 9.00 5.19
CA LEU A 215 -1.50 10.47 5.14
C LEU A 215 -1.82 10.91 3.72
N ILE A 216 -2.94 11.60 3.53
CA ILE A 216 -3.40 12.06 2.22
C ILE A 216 -3.44 13.58 2.18
N ASN A 217 -2.52 14.18 1.45
CA ASN A 217 -2.46 15.63 1.24
C ASN A 217 -3.04 15.99 -0.14
N GLY A 218 -4.15 16.73 -0.18
CA GLY A 218 -4.78 17.15 -1.44
C GLY A 218 -5.57 16.05 -2.15
N GLY A 219 -6.15 15.10 -1.41
CA GLY A 219 -7.01 14.05 -1.97
C GLY A 219 -7.90 13.39 -0.91
N SER A 220 -8.71 12.42 -1.34
CA SER A 220 -9.69 11.71 -0.49
C SER A 220 -9.37 10.23 -0.30
N ALA A 221 -10.02 9.58 0.66
CA ALA A 221 -10.01 8.13 0.84
C ALA A 221 -11.42 7.54 0.76
N THR A 222 -11.55 6.40 0.09
CA THR A 222 -12.73 5.54 0.14
C THR A 222 -12.29 4.13 0.50
N VAL A 223 -12.81 3.59 1.60
CA VAL A 223 -12.45 2.26 2.11
C VAL A 223 -13.71 1.40 2.27
N LEU A 224 -13.88 0.44 1.36
CA LEU A 224 -15.10 -0.40 1.25
C LEU A 224 -14.87 -1.88 1.57
N GLY A 225 -13.62 -2.31 1.77
CA GLY A 225 -13.24 -3.71 1.99
C GLY A 225 -13.34 -4.20 3.44
N SER A 226 -12.69 -5.34 3.71
CA SER A 226 -12.50 -5.90 5.06
C SER A 226 -11.27 -5.29 5.71
N ASN A 227 -11.36 -4.88 6.98
CA ASN A 227 -10.26 -4.28 7.72
C ASN A 227 -9.90 -5.15 8.91
N THR A 228 -8.62 -5.54 9.00
CA THR A 228 -8.09 -6.35 10.10
C THR A 228 -7.08 -5.52 10.89
N PHE A 229 -7.41 -5.21 12.13
CA PHE A 229 -6.57 -4.54 13.10
C PHE A 229 -5.88 -5.58 13.99
N THR A 230 -4.58 -5.37 14.23
CA THR A 230 -3.74 -6.22 15.07
C THR A 230 -2.83 -5.36 15.93
N LEU A 231 -2.45 -5.88 17.10
CA LEU A 231 -1.43 -5.26 17.93
C LEU A 231 -0.05 -5.59 17.36
N ALA A 232 0.84 -4.61 17.36
CA ALA A 232 2.21 -4.80 16.89
C ALA A 232 2.94 -5.84 17.74
N ALA A 233 3.85 -6.60 17.13
CA ALA A 233 4.66 -7.55 17.87
C ALA A 233 5.47 -6.85 18.97
N GLY A 234 5.41 -7.37 20.21
CA GLY A 234 6.09 -6.75 21.35
C GLY A 234 5.33 -5.61 22.02
N SER A 235 4.14 -5.26 21.52
CA SER A 235 3.21 -4.38 22.22
C SER A 235 2.92 -4.91 23.62
N ALA A 236 2.77 -4.01 24.60
CA ALA A 236 2.17 -4.39 25.88
C ALA A 236 0.83 -5.10 25.64
N PRO A 237 0.44 -6.11 26.43
CA PRO A 237 -0.89 -6.68 26.28
C PRO A 237 -1.93 -5.60 26.61
N LEU A 238 -3.07 -5.61 25.92
CA LEU A 238 -4.24 -4.86 26.36
C LEU A 238 -4.62 -5.40 27.75
N VAL A 239 -4.40 -4.60 28.81
CA VAL A 239 -4.70 -5.03 30.18
C VAL A 239 -6.13 -4.63 30.51
N PRO A 240 -7.00 -5.59 30.92
CA PRO A 240 -8.37 -5.28 31.27
C PRO A 240 -8.49 -4.17 32.32
N GLY A 241 -9.26 -3.14 32.01
CA GLY A 241 -9.51 -2.00 32.90
C GLY A 241 -8.39 -0.95 32.99
N LEU A 242 -7.31 -1.09 32.22
CA LEU A 242 -6.32 -0.03 32.02
C LEU A 242 -6.46 0.55 30.62
N LYS A 243 -6.60 1.88 30.52
CA LYS A 243 -6.62 2.57 29.23
C LYS A 243 -5.26 2.42 28.57
N TRP A 244 -5.22 1.55 27.58
CA TRP A 244 -4.02 1.17 26.86
C TRP A 244 -3.63 2.31 25.92
N GLY A 245 -2.47 2.93 26.17
CA GLY A 245 -1.99 4.10 25.43
C GLY A 245 -3.00 5.23 25.38
N LEU A 246 -3.03 6.06 26.43
CA LEU A 246 -3.84 7.28 26.50
C LEU A 246 -3.53 8.17 25.28
N GLY A 247 -4.49 8.30 24.35
CA GLY A 247 -4.26 9.13 23.18
C GLY A 247 -5.21 8.89 22.03
N THR A 248 -4.77 9.41 20.90
CA THR A 248 -5.49 9.49 19.64
C THR A 248 -4.66 8.83 18.56
N TYR A 249 -5.26 7.89 17.84
CA TYR A 249 -4.62 7.11 16.78
C TYR A 249 -5.35 7.37 15.48
N ASP A 250 -4.69 8.08 14.56
CA ASP A 250 -5.25 8.48 13.28
C ASP A 250 -4.72 7.60 12.15
N PHE A 251 -5.43 6.52 11.84
CA PHE A 251 -5.05 5.51 10.84
C PHE A 251 -5.04 6.07 9.42
N ILE A 252 -5.99 6.96 9.12
CA ILE A 252 -6.09 7.66 7.83
C ILE A 252 -6.33 9.12 8.13
N VAL A 253 -5.59 10.03 7.49
CA VAL A 253 -5.83 11.48 7.53
C VAL A 253 -5.94 12.00 6.09
N GLY A 254 -7.02 12.71 5.75
CA GLY A 254 -7.25 13.21 4.39
C GLY A 254 -8.37 14.25 4.32
N SER A 255 -8.69 14.82 3.14
CA SER A 255 -9.69 15.89 3.05
C SER A 255 -11.13 15.40 3.07
N ASN A 256 -11.38 14.15 2.65
CA ASN A 256 -12.67 13.47 2.72
C ASN A 256 -12.42 11.96 2.87
N ILE A 257 -12.94 11.35 3.91
CA ILE A 257 -12.80 9.93 4.21
C ILE A 257 -14.19 9.29 4.21
N THR A 258 -14.40 8.37 3.28
CA THR A 258 -15.55 7.47 3.28
C THR A 258 -15.12 6.14 3.88
N TRP A 259 -15.57 5.86 5.09
CA TRP A 259 -15.33 4.60 5.80
C TRP A 259 -16.62 3.78 5.84
N ASN A 260 -16.69 2.72 5.03
CA ASN A 260 -17.84 1.83 4.97
C ASN A 260 -17.37 0.37 4.79
N PRO A 261 -16.69 -0.20 5.79
CA PRO A 261 -16.09 -1.52 5.66
C PRO A 261 -17.15 -2.62 5.57
N GLN A 262 -16.89 -3.66 4.76
CA GLN A 262 -17.69 -4.89 4.77
C GLN A 262 -17.53 -5.68 6.08
N TYR A 263 -16.34 -5.58 6.68
CA TYR A 263 -15.99 -6.20 7.94
C TYR A 263 -14.90 -5.37 8.63
N GLU A 264 -14.96 -5.26 9.95
CA GLU A 264 -13.89 -4.71 10.79
C GLU A 264 -13.85 -5.47 12.13
N ASN A 265 -12.65 -5.61 12.72
CA ASN A 265 -12.46 -6.33 13.99
C ASN A 265 -11.88 -5.45 15.13
N LEU A 266 -11.76 -4.13 14.96
CA LEU A 266 -11.20 -3.26 15.98
C LEU A 266 -12.10 -3.21 17.21
N VAL A 267 -13.42 -3.05 17.02
CA VAL A 267 -14.37 -3.01 18.14
C VAL A 267 -14.34 -4.33 18.92
N SER A 268 -14.32 -5.47 18.23
CA SER A 268 -14.25 -6.77 18.89
C SER A 268 -12.91 -7.01 19.58
N LEU A 269 -11.80 -6.55 19.00
CA LEU A 269 -10.45 -6.61 19.60
C LEU A 269 -10.39 -5.83 20.92
N LEU A 270 -10.91 -4.60 20.94
CA LEU A 270 -10.92 -3.75 22.13
C LEU A 270 -11.91 -4.26 23.19
N THR A 271 -13.08 -4.75 22.77
CA THR A 271 -14.09 -5.35 23.67
C THR A 271 -13.57 -6.61 24.35
N ALA A 272 -12.85 -7.48 23.63
CA ALA A 272 -12.20 -8.66 24.19
C ALA A 272 -11.19 -8.32 25.29
N SER A 273 -10.71 -7.07 25.30
CA SER A 273 -9.80 -6.53 26.31
C SER A 273 -10.51 -5.78 27.44
N GLY A 274 -11.84 -5.86 27.51
CA GLY A 274 -12.65 -5.25 28.56
C GLY A 274 -12.95 -3.76 28.36
N LEU A 275 -12.67 -3.20 27.19
CA LEU A 275 -12.97 -1.79 26.86
C LEU A 275 -14.34 -1.68 26.20
N VAL A 276 -15.09 -0.63 26.54
CA VAL A 276 -16.45 -0.39 26.01
C VAL A 276 -16.48 0.84 25.12
N GLN A 277 -16.98 0.69 23.89
CA GLN A 277 -17.14 1.80 22.95
C GLN A 277 -18.09 2.88 23.51
N ASN A 278 -17.74 4.14 23.26
CA ASN A 278 -18.38 5.36 23.78
C ASN A 278 -18.28 5.58 25.29
N ILE A 279 -17.61 4.68 26.03
CA ILE A 279 -17.28 4.85 27.46
C ILE A 279 -15.77 5.00 27.62
N ASP A 280 -15.03 4.05 27.06
CA ASP A 280 -13.56 4.00 27.15
C ASP A 280 -12.88 4.53 25.89
N TYR A 281 -13.51 4.35 24.73
CA TYR A 281 -12.97 4.78 23.44
C TYR A 281 -14.06 5.14 22.44
N GLN A 282 -13.71 5.91 21.42
CA GLN A 282 -14.49 6.17 20.22
C GLN A 282 -13.70 5.74 18.99
N PHE A 283 -14.39 5.20 18.00
CA PHE A 283 -13.77 4.82 16.72
C PHE A 283 -14.68 5.23 15.57
N GLY A 284 -14.12 5.93 14.58
CA GLY A 284 -14.86 6.37 13.39
C GLY A 284 -14.17 7.51 12.67
N VAL A 285 -14.87 8.09 11.69
CA VAL A 285 -14.40 9.27 10.98
C VAL A 285 -14.74 10.52 11.80
N VAL A 286 -13.73 11.34 12.07
CA VAL A 286 -13.85 12.62 12.79
C VAL A 286 -13.41 13.78 11.89
N ASP A 287 -14.02 14.94 12.07
CA ASP A 287 -13.59 16.20 11.43
C ASP A 287 -12.57 16.92 12.32
N LEU A 288 -11.47 17.37 11.71
CA LEU A 288 -10.34 18.05 12.35
C LEU A 288 -10.23 19.53 11.94
N GLY A 289 -11.25 20.11 11.29
CA GLY A 289 -11.24 21.52 10.89
C GLY A 289 -10.48 21.75 9.59
N GLY A 290 -10.82 20.99 8.55
CA GLY A 290 -10.24 21.09 7.20
C GLY A 290 -9.68 19.76 6.67
N TYR A 291 -9.55 18.77 7.56
CA TYR A 291 -9.26 17.39 7.25
C TYR A 291 -10.21 16.48 8.03
N GLN A 292 -10.31 15.23 7.63
CA GLN A 292 -10.94 14.16 8.36
C GLN A 292 -9.88 13.14 8.78
N ALA A 293 -10.13 12.45 9.88
CA ALA A 293 -9.34 11.30 10.29
C ALA A 293 -10.21 10.08 10.57
N LEU A 294 -9.76 8.90 10.13
CA LEU A 294 -10.23 7.64 10.70
C LEU A 294 -9.49 7.43 12.02
N ARG A 295 -10.18 7.72 13.12
CA ARG A 295 -9.59 7.90 14.44
C ARG A 295 -10.08 6.85 15.41
N LEU A 296 -9.16 6.28 16.17
CA LEU A 296 -9.40 5.67 17.48
C LEU A 296 -8.98 6.66 18.56
N GLU A 297 -9.89 7.04 19.44
CA GLU A 297 -9.64 7.98 20.53
C GLU A 297 -10.06 7.36 21.86
N PHE A 298 -9.14 7.32 22.83
CA PHE A 298 -9.48 6.88 24.18
C PHE A 298 -10.06 8.05 24.98
N ILE A 299 -11.27 7.86 25.51
CA ILE A 299 -11.93 8.87 26.35
C ILE A 299 -11.14 8.94 27.66
N PRO A 300 -10.67 10.11 28.14
CA PRO A 300 -10.03 10.20 29.44
C PRO A 300 -10.99 9.75 30.55
N GLU A 301 -10.50 8.98 31.52
CA GLU A 301 -11.27 8.81 32.76
C GLU A 301 -11.48 10.18 33.40
N PRO A 302 -12.69 10.48 33.93
CA PRO A 302 -12.84 11.65 34.77
C PRO A 302 -11.87 11.49 35.93
N SER A 303 -10.80 12.29 35.92
CA SER A 303 -9.70 12.13 36.87
C SER A 303 -10.26 12.03 38.28
N THR A 304 -9.74 11.08 39.07
CA THR A 304 -10.10 10.90 40.48
C THR A 304 -9.96 12.20 41.27
N VAL A 305 -9.11 13.12 40.80
CA VAL A 305 -8.95 14.50 41.29
C VAL A 305 -10.25 15.31 41.17
N LEU A 306 -10.99 15.22 40.07
CA LEU A 306 -12.29 15.89 39.92
C LEU A 306 -13.31 15.34 40.94
N LEU A 307 -13.28 14.02 41.18
CA LEU A 307 -14.12 13.35 42.17
C LEU A 307 -13.71 13.69 43.61
N LEU A 308 -12.41 13.80 43.90
CA LEU A 308 -11.87 14.16 45.22
C LEU A 308 -12.06 15.64 45.55
N VAL A 309 -11.91 16.53 44.56
CA VAL A 309 -12.16 17.97 44.75
C VAL A 309 -13.67 18.22 44.90
N GLY A 310 -14.50 17.57 44.08
CA GLY A 310 -15.96 17.63 44.21
C GLY A 310 -16.46 17.03 45.53
N GLY A 311 -15.99 15.84 45.88
CA GLY A 311 -16.32 15.15 47.14
C GLY A 311 -15.76 15.86 48.38
N GLY A 312 -14.54 16.40 48.28
CA GLY A 312 -13.89 17.20 49.33
C GLY A 312 -14.61 18.51 49.60
N LEU A 313 -15.09 19.21 48.56
CA LEU A 313 -15.93 20.41 48.73
C LEU A 313 -17.27 20.10 49.39
N LEU A 314 -17.89 18.98 49.04
CA LEU A 314 -19.13 18.51 49.66
C LEU A 314 -18.94 18.19 51.15
N LEU A 315 -17.89 17.44 51.50
CA LEU A 315 -17.53 17.13 52.89
C LEU A 315 -17.20 18.39 53.69
N TRP A 316 -16.46 19.33 53.11
CA TRP A 316 -16.16 20.61 53.75
C TRP A 316 -17.41 21.47 53.99
N ARG A 317 -18.37 21.47 53.04
CA ARG A 317 -19.63 22.20 53.17
C ARG A 317 -20.54 21.61 54.25
N VAL A 318 -20.59 20.28 54.38
CA VAL A 318 -21.36 19.60 55.44
C VAL A 318 -20.76 19.90 56.82
N ARG A 319 -19.43 19.89 56.93
CA ARG A 319 -18.73 20.18 58.20
C ARG A 319 -18.90 21.62 58.70
N ARG A 320 -19.23 22.58 57.84
CA ARG A 320 -19.56 23.97 58.25
C ARG A 320 -20.99 24.16 58.76
N LYS A 321 -21.88 23.19 58.52
CA LYS A 321 -23.28 23.24 58.94
C LYS A 321 -23.59 22.39 60.16
N SER A 322 -22.60 21.66 60.67
CA SER A 322 -22.65 20.89 61.92
C SER A 322 -21.98 21.70 63.02
#